data_AF-A0A959Y195-F1
#
_entry.id   AF-A0A959Y195-F1
#
_cell.length_a   1.000
_cell.length_b   1.000
_cell.length_c   1.000
_cell.angle_alpha   90.00
_cell.angle_beta   90.00
_cell.angle_gamma   90.00
#
_symmetry.space_group_name_H-M   'P 1'
#
loop_
_entity.id
_entity.type
_entity.pdbx_description
1 polymer ?
#
loop_
_entity_poly.entity_id
_entity_poly.type
_entity_poly.pdbx_seq_one_letter_code
_entity_poly.pdbx_strand_id
1 'polypeptide(L)'
;PDGGDGGRGGHVIMRGNPQLWTLLHLRYTKHVIAEFGEGGSSNQCSGKSGKDAVIEVPLGTVAKDPETGEVVGEVMEAGQEVILARGGRGGLGNQHFKTATNQTPRYA
;
A
#
# COMPACT_ATOMS: atom_id res chain seq x y z
N PRO A 1 28.20 -3.24 7.18
CA PRO A 1 26.93 -3.51 6.46
C PRO A 1 26.43 -2.20 5.86
N ASP A 2 26.04 -2.21 4.59
CA ASP A 2 25.66 -1.04 3.80
C ASP A 2 24.38 -1.28 2.98
N GLY A 3 23.60 -2.32 3.28
CA GLY A 3 22.33 -2.57 2.60
C GLY A 3 21.24 -1.63 3.10
N GLY A 4 20.60 -0.91 2.18
CA GLY A 4 19.41 -0.10 2.43
C GLY A 4 18.15 -0.91 2.66
N ASP A 5 17.09 -0.24 3.10
CA ASP A 5 15.79 -0.85 3.37
C ASP A 5 14.96 -1.03 2.09
N GLY A 6 14.02 -1.97 2.09
CA GLY A 6 13.01 -2.05 1.04
C GLY A 6 12.02 -0.90 1.12
N GLY A 7 11.48 -0.49 -0.02
CA GLY A 7 10.34 0.41 -0.10
C GLY A 7 9.05 -0.26 0.36
N ARG A 8 8.09 0.54 0.84
CA ARG A 8 6.75 0.05 1.19
C ARG A 8 6.01 -0.36 -0.08
N GLY A 9 5.18 -1.40 -0.04
CA GLY A 9 4.19 -1.65 -1.08
C GLY A 9 3.17 -0.51 -1.20
N GLY A 10 2.59 -0.36 -2.38
CA GLY A 10 1.49 0.56 -2.59
C GLY A 10 0.23 0.13 -1.82
N HIS A 11 -0.57 1.12 -1.43
CA HIS A 11 -1.90 0.94 -0.85
C HIS A 11 -2.95 0.78 -1.94
N VAL A 12 -4.03 0.07 -1.64
CA VAL A 12 -5.27 0.16 -2.43
C VAL A 12 -6.21 1.12 -1.69
N ILE A 13 -6.57 2.20 -2.37
CA ILE A 13 -7.29 3.34 -1.79
C ILE A 13 -8.62 3.50 -2.52
N MET A 14 -9.70 3.69 -1.77
CA MET A 14 -10.98 4.13 -2.28
C MET A 14 -11.08 5.65 -2.15
N ARG A 15 -11.42 6.35 -3.24
CA ARG A 15 -11.57 7.81 -3.26
C ARG A 15 -12.96 8.22 -3.71
N GLY A 16 -13.57 9.15 -2.98
CA GLY A 16 -14.90 9.68 -3.29
C GLY A 16 -14.85 10.63 -4.48
N ASN A 17 -15.64 10.34 -5.51
CA ASN A 17 -15.74 11.16 -6.71
C ASN A 17 -17.21 11.56 -6.95
N PRO A 18 -17.59 12.85 -6.84
CA PRO A 18 -18.96 13.30 -7.03
C PRO A 18 -19.44 13.23 -8.49
N GLN A 19 -18.53 13.08 -9.46
CA GLN A 19 -18.89 12.88 -10.87
C GLN A 19 -19.32 11.43 -11.17
N LEU A 20 -19.08 10.49 -10.25
CA LEU A 20 -19.49 9.09 -10.39
C LEU A 20 -20.85 8.86 -9.73
N TRP A 21 -21.73 8.18 -10.46
CA TRP A 21 -23.08 7.82 -10.00
C TRP A 21 -23.27 6.31 -9.81
N THR A 22 -22.40 5.50 -10.41
CA THR A 22 -22.51 4.03 -10.39
C THR A 22 -21.14 3.40 -10.15
N LEU A 23 -21.14 2.14 -9.69
CA LEU A 23 -19.95 1.30 -9.57
C LEU A 23 -19.73 0.42 -10.82
N LEU A 24 -20.36 0.77 -11.96
CA LEU A 24 -20.39 -0.07 -13.16
C LEU A 24 -18.98 -0.32 -13.73
N HIS A 25 -18.07 0.66 -13.64
CA HIS A 25 -16.68 0.51 -14.09
C HIS A 25 -15.94 -0.59 -13.33
N LEU A 26 -16.25 -0.79 -12.05
CA LEU A 26 -15.64 -1.85 -11.23
C LEU A 26 -16.09 -3.25 -11.65
N ARG A 27 -17.22 -3.38 -12.35
CA ARG A 27 -17.66 -4.67 -12.91
C ARG A 27 -16.65 -5.21 -13.94
N TYR A 28 -15.99 -4.32 -14.67
CA TYR A 28 -15.02 -4.68 -15.71
C TYR A 28 -13.60 -4.82 -15.16
N THR A 29 -13.29 -4.15 -14.06
CA THR A 29 -11.98 -4.23 -13.37
C THR A 29 -12.09 -5.10 -12.13
N LYS A 30 -11.96 -6.42 -12.32
CA LYS A 30 -12.08 -7.41 -11.24
C LYS A 30 -10.96 -7.35 -10.20
N HIS A 31 -9.74 -6.99 -10.60
CA HIS A 31 -8.58 -6.96 -9.71
C HIS A 31 -7.92 -5.60 -9.78
N VAL A 32 -7.75 -4.97 -8.62
CA VAL A 32 -7.00 -3.73 -8.46
C VAL A 32 -5.79 -4.05 -7.59
N ILE A 33 -4.60 -3.93 -8.15
CA ILE A 33 -3.35 -4.33 -7.51
C ILE A 33 -2.45 -3.09 -7.51
N ALA A 34 -1.99 -2.69 -6.32
CA ALA A 34 -1.02 -1.61 -6.17
C ALA A 34 0.40 -2.08 -6.53
N GLU A 35 1.30 -1.15 -6.86
CA GLU A 35 2.67 -1.52 -7.23
C GLU A 35 3.46 -2.04 -6.01
N PHE A 36 4.40 -2.96 -6.26
CA PHE A 36 5.34 -3.41 -5.24
C PHE A 36 6.32 -2.30 -4.87
N GLY A 37 6.79 -2.31 -3.62
CA GLY A 37 7.95 -1.51 -3.23
C GLY A 37 9.23 -2.09 -3.84
N GLU A 38 10.20 -1.23 -4.15
CA GLU A 38 11.48 -1.66 -4.67
C GLU A 38 12.40 -2.16 -3.55
N GLY A 39 13.36 -3.02 -3.89
CA GLY A 39 14.38 -3.48 -2.95
C GLY A 39 15.34 -2.37 -2.56
N GLY A 40 15.87 -2.44 -1.33
CA GLY A 40 17.04 -1.67 -0.95
C GLY A 40 18.28 -2.12 -1.72
N SER A 41 19.26 -1.23 -1.85
CA SER A 41 20.53 -1.49 -2.54
C SER A 41 21.73 -1.08 -1.68
N SER A 42 22.94 -1.26 -2.21
CA SER A 42 24.18 -0.90 -1.51
C SER A 42 24.26 0.60 -1.20
N ASN A 43 25.24 0.99 -0.39
CA ASN A 43 25.42 2.38 0.05
C ASN A 43 24.22 2.97 0.83
N GLN A 44 23.50 2.15 1.59
CA GLN A 44 22.33 2.56 2.39
C GLN A 44 21.19 3.14 1.56
N CYS A 45 21.14 2.79 0.27
CA CYS A 45 20.13 3.29 -0.64
C CYS A 45 18.84 2.50 -0.44
N SER A 46 17.86 3.11 0.23
CA SER A 46 16.55 2.50 0.44
C SER A 46 15.72 2.49 -0.85
N GLY A 47 14.98 1.42 -1.05
CA GLY A 47 14.10 1.21 -2.18
C GLY A 47 12.92 2.16 -2.19
N LYS A 48 12.45 2.50 -3.39
CA LYS A 48 11.29 3.36 -3.59
C LYS A 48 10.01 2.67 -3.15
N SER A 49 9.10 3.42 -2.53
CA SER A 49 7.75 2.93 -2.25
C SER A 49 6.97 2.69 -3.55
N GLY A 50 6.22 1.60 -3.58
CA GLY A 50 5.31 1.28 -4.67
C GLY A 50 4.20 2.32 -4.76
N LYS A 51 3.75 2.61 -5.99
CA LYS A 51 2.61 3.50 -6.21
C LYS A 51 1.32 2.88 -5.72
N ASP A 52 0.53 3.71 -5.03
CA ASP A 52 -0.79 3.35 -4.57
C ASP A 52 -1.76 3.23 -5.76
N ALA A 53 -2.72 2.30 -5.67
CA ALA A 53 -3.81 2.15 -6.64
C ALA A 53 -5.08 2.80 -6.08
N VAL A 54 -5.66 3.73 -6.83
CA VAL A 54 -6.85 4.47 -6.43
C VAL A 54 -8.07 3.97 -7.20
N ILE A 55 -9.12 3.66 -6.46
CA ILE A 55 -10.43 3.26 -6.95
C ILE A 55 -11.40 4.40 -6.68
N GLU A 56 -11.84 5.07 -7.73
CA GLU A 56 -12.84 6.12 -7.60
C GLU A 56 -14.25 5.52 -7.47
N VAL A 57 -15.01 6.03 -6.51
CA VAL A 57 -16.37 5.57 -6.20
C VAL A 57 -17.31 6.76 -5.99
N PRO A 58 -18.63 6.58 -6.23
CA PRO A 58 -19.64 7.57 -5.86
C PRO A 58 -19.60 7.92 -4.37
N LEU A 59 -20.05 9.12 -4.03
CA LEU A 59 -20.26 9.50 -2.63
C LEU A 59 -21.33 8.63 -1.97
N GLY A 60 -21.15 8.31 -0.69
CA GLY A 60 -21.98 7.37 0.06
C GLY A 60 -21.61 5.90 -0.15
N THR A 61 -20.51 5.61 -0.85
CA THR A 61 -20.04 4.22 -1.03
C THR A 61 -19.42 3.70 0.28
N VAL A 62 -19.86 2.51 0.68
CA VAL A 62 -19.36 1.78 1.86
C VAL A 62 -18.58 0.55 1.40
N ALA A 63 -17.32 0.45 1.81
CA ALA A 63 -16.51 -0.73 1.60
C ALA A 63 -16.65 -1.71 2.76
N LYS A 64 -16.89 -2.99 2.44
CA LYS A 64 -17.05 -4.05 3.42
C LYS A 64 -16.19 -5.25 3.05
N ASP A 65 -15.68 -5.94 4.06
CA ASP A 65 -15.06 -7.24 3.89
C ASP A 65 -16.14 -8.26 3.48
N PRO A 66 -15.97 -9.00 2.37
CA PRO A 66 -16.99 -9.93 1.89
C PRO A 66 -17.11 -11.21 2.74
N GLU A 67 -16.08 -11.56 3.51
CA GLU A 67 -16.06 -12.75 4.36
C GLU A 67 -16.61 -12.44 5.76
N THR A 68 -16.18 -11.32 6.36
CA THR A 68 -16.57 -10.96 7.74
C THR A 68 -17.78 -10.03 7.81
N GLY A 69 -18.07 -9.31 6.73
CA GLY A 69 -19.10 -8.26 6.70
C GLY A 69 -18.70 -6.96 7.41
N GLU A 70 -17.48 -6.89 7.93
CA GLU A 70 -16.96 -5.71 8.63
C GLU A 70 -16.87 -4.51 7.68
N VAL A 71 -17.26 -3.33 8.16
CA VAL A 71 -17.13 -2.09 7.40
C VAL A 71 -15.69 -1.61 7.50
N VAL A 72 -14.98 -1.67 6.38
CA VAL A 72 -13.60 -1.18 6.27
C VAL A 72 -13.57 0.35 6.27
N GLY A 73 -14.60 0.97 5.67
CA GLY A 73 -14.82 2.41 5.73
C GLY A 73 -15.83 2.89 4.70
N GLU A 74 -16.15 4.17 4.78
CA GLU A 74 -17.12 4.84 3.92
C GLU A 74 -16.59 6.18 3.43
N VAL A 75 -17.09 6.62 2.27
CA VAL A 75 -16.69 7.90 1.68
C VAL A 75 -17.91 8.80 1.53
N MET A 76 -17.89 9.93 2.23
CA MET A 76 -19.00 10.88 2.27
C MET A 76 -18.67 12.19 1.56
N GLU A 77 -17.38 12.53 1.49
CA GLU A 77 -16.91 13.80 0.92
C GLU A 77 -16.17 13.60 -0.41
N ALA A 78 -16.22 14.64 -1.25
CA ALA A 78 -15.46 14.66 -2.51
C ALA A 78 -13.96 14.65 -2.22
N GLY A 79 -13.24 13.72 -2.83
CA GLY A 79 -11.81 13.55 -2.65
C GLY A 79 -11.40 12.85 -1.36
N GLN A 80 -12.35 12.49 -0.47
CA GLN A 80 -12.03 11.73 0.73
C GLN A 80 -11.45 10.36 0.34
N GLU A 81 -10.39 9.95 1.03
CA GLU A 81 -9.66 8.72 0.77
C GLU A 81 -9.77 7.76 1.95
N VAL A 82 -10.01 6.49 1.65
CA VAL A 82 -10.03 5.39 2.62
C VAL A 82 -9.11 4.29 2.12
N ILE A 83 -8.15 3.87 2.94
CA ILE A 83 -7.25 2.76 2.61
C ILE A 83 -8.03 1.45 2.80
N LEU A 84 -8.31 0.76 1.70
CA LEU A 84 -8.97 -0.55 1.71
C LEU A 84 -7.99 -1.68 2.04
N ALA A 85 -6.80 -1.63 1.44
CA ALA A 85 -5.74 -2.60 1.69
C ALA A 85 -4.42 -1.87 1.89
N ARG A 86 -3.76 -2.15 3.02
CA ARG A 86 -2.45 -1.55 3.32
C ARG A 86 -1.35 -2.30 2.58
N GLY A 87 -0.50 -1.56 1.87
CA GLY A 87 0.73 -2.12 1.31
C GLY A 87 1.65 -2.64 2.40
N GLY A 88 2.35 -3.74 2.09
CA GLY A 88 3.30 -4.36 3.00
C GLY A 88 4.42 -3.39 3.39
N ARG A 89 4.93 -3.54 4.62
CA ARG A 89 6.13 -2.81 5.05
C ARG A 89 7.34 -3.29 4.25
N GLY A 90 8.22 -2.35 3.89
CA GLY A 90 9.50 -2.69 3.28
C GLY A 90 10.38 -3.51 4.22
N GLY A 91 11.16 -4.42 3.64
CA GLY A 91 12.13 -5.24 4.39
C GLY A 91 13.23 -4.39 5.02
N LEU A 92 13.80 -4.86 6.13
CA LEU A 92 14.91 -4.17 6.79
C LEU A 92 16.23 -4.58 6.15
N GLY A 93 17.07 -3.60 5.81
CA GLY A 93 18.43 -3.86 5.36
C GLY A 93 19.31 -4.45 6.47
N ASN A 94 20.44 -5.04 6.08
CA ASN A 94 21.39 -5.65 7.01
C ASN A 94 21.95 -4.68 8.08
N GLN A 95 21.82 -3.37 7.85
CA GLN A 95 22.22 -2.33 8.81
C GLN A 95 21.42 -2.39 10.12
N HIS A 96 20.12 -2.71 10.05
CA HIS A 96 19.27 -2.79 11.23
C HIS A 96 19.66 -3.92 12.17
N PHE A 97 20.38 -4.92 11.67
CA PHE A 97 20.83 -6.08 12.44
C PHE A 97 22.26 -5.95 12.97
N LYS A 98 22.92 -4.80 12.72
CA LYS A 98 24.27 -4.54 13.22
C LYS A 98 24.22 -4.29 14.73
N THR A 99 25.00 -5.06 15.49
CA THR A 99 25.19 -4.85 16.93
C THR A 99 26.68 -4.84 17.26
N ALA A 100 27.04 -4.50 18.51
CA ALA A 100 28.43 -4.54 18.97
C ALA A 100 29.09 -5.93 18.78
N THR A 101 28.30 -7.00 18.87
CA THR A 101 28.73 -8.38 18.69
C THR A 101 28.50 -8.91 17.26
N ASN A 102 27.57 -8.33 16.49
CA ASN A 102 27.29 -8.71 15.10
C ASN A 102 27.64 -7.55 14.14
N GLN A 103 28.94 -7.39 13.86
CA GLN A 103 29.47 -6.23 13.15
C GLN A 103 29.21 -6.26 11.63
N THR A 104 29.07 -7.45 11.02
CA THR A 104 28.85 -7.62 9.58
C THR A 104 27.73 -8.61 9.27
N PRO A 105 26.47 -8.28 9.58
CA PRO A 105 25.32 -9.13 9.25
C PRO A 105 25.22 -9.36 7.74
N ARG A 106 25.00 -10.62 7.34
CA ARG A 106 24.82 -11.05 5.94
C ARG A 106 23.39 -11.48 5.62
N TYR A 107 22.45 -11.17 6.50
CA TYR A 107 21.02 -11.43 6.34
C TYR A 107 20.25 -10.12 6.40
N ALA A 108 19.07 -10.13 5.79
CA ALA A 108 18.10 -9.05 5.71
C ALA A 108 16.69 -9.68 5.65
#